data_AF-A0A401QQS1-F1
#
_entry.id   AF-A0A401QQS1-F1
#
_cell.length_a   1.000
_cell.length_b   1.000
_cell.length_c   1.000
_cell.angle_alpha   90.00
_cell.angle_beta   90.00
_cell.angle_gamma   90.00
#
_symmetry.space_group_name_H-M   'P 1'
#
loop_
_entity.id
_entity.type
_entity.pdbx_description
1 polymer ?
#
loop_
_entity_poly.entity_id
_entity_poly.type
_entity_poly.pdbx_seq_one_letter_code
_entity_poly.pdbx_strand_id
1 'polypeptide(L)' 'MFATSLGAGGGELRPLEPWQAEEFPAHIDRGREFIGRHNRLPDVITDLASSRAYLTSPGSRWPGGSA' A
#
# COMPACT_ATOMS: atom_id res chain seq x y z
N MET A 1 7.21 2.25 14.63
CA MET A 1 6.04 2.27 13.74
C MET A 1 4.93 1.49 14.44
N PHE A 2 3.71 2.04 14.54
CA PHE A 2 2.59 1.41 15.22
C PHE A 2 1.90 0.39 14.31
N ALA A 3 1.58 -0.78 14.87
CA ALA A 3 0.79 -1.81 14.21
C ALA A 3 -0.48 -2.05 15.01
N THR A 4 -1.62 -2.10 14.33
CA THR A 4 -2.92 -2.43 14.93
C THR A 4 -3.28 -3.85 14.53
N SER A 5 -3.41 -4.76 15.51
CA SER A 5 -3.86 -6.12 15.22
C SER A 5 -5.28 -6.13 14.65
N LEU A 6 -5.51 -6.97 13.64
CA LEU A 6 -6.83 -7.25 13.06
C LEU A 6 -7.57 -8.38 13.78
N GLY A 7 -7.09 -8.79 14.95
CA GLY A 7 -7.69 -9.83 15.78
C GLY A 7 -7.06 -11.21 15.57
N ALA A 8 -7.82 -12.26 15.92
CA ALA A 8 -7.32 -13.63 16.05
C ALA A 8 -6.78 -14.26 14.74
N GLY A 9 -7.03 -13.65 13.58
CA GLY A 9 -6.51 -14.09 12.28
C GLY A 9 -5.04 -13.77 12.05
N GLY A 10 -4.35 -13.12 12.99
CA GLY A 10 -2.91 -12.85 12.92
C GLY A 10 -2.52 -11.75 11.92
N GLY A 11 -3.49 -11.09 11.30
CA GLY A 11 -3.25 -9.91 10.46
C GLY A 11 -2.99 -8.66 11.29
N GLU A 12 -2.22 -7.72 10.74
CA GLU A 12 -1.99 -6.41 11.34
C GLU A 12 -2.15 -5.31 10.28
N LEU A 13 -2.68 -4.17 10.70
CA LEU A 13 -2.63 -2.93 9.93
C LEU A 13 -1.40 -2.16 10.34
N ARG A 14 -0.61 -1.78 9.34
CA ARG A 14 0.56 -0.93 9.45
C ARG A 14 0.61 0.02 8.26
N PRO A 15 1.14 1.25 8.42
CA PRO A 15 1.29 2.14 7.28
C PRO A 15 2.21 1.53 6.23
N LEU A 16 1.97 1.88 4.96
CA LEU A 16 2.78 1.43 3.84
C LEU A 16 4.07 2.25 3.75
N GLU A 17 5.21 1.57 3.79
CA GLU A 17 6.53 2.20 3.80
C GLU A 17 7.31 1.93 2.51
N PRO A 18 8.28 2.79 2.14
CA PRO A 18 9.06 2.64 0.93
C PRO A 18 9.80 1.30 0.79
N TRP A 19 10.17 0.65 1.89
CA TRP A 19 10.85 -0.65 1.86
C TRP A 19 9.94 -1.79 1.37
N GLN A 20 8.62 -1.60 1.36
CA GLN A 20 7.65 -2.57 0.85
C GLN A 20 7.44 -2.47 -0.67
N ALA A 21 8.09 -1.51 -1.34
CA ALA A 21 7.86 -1.23 -2.76
C ALA A 21 8.15 -2.43 -3.68
N GLU A 22 9.02 -3.35 -3.27
CA GLU A 22 9.39 -4.54 -4.06
C GLU A 22 8.25 -5.55 -4.17
N GLU A 23 7.47 -5.73 -3.10
CA GLU A 23 6.33 -6.65 -3.08
C GLU A 23 5.01 -5.98 -3.50
N PHE A 24 4.93 -4.66 -3.37
CA PHE A 24 3.72 -3.89 -3.64
C PHE A 24 3.11 -4.09 -5.04
N PRO A 25 3.86 -4.05 -6.16
CA PRO A 25 3.26 -4.18 -7.48
C PRO A 25 2.67 -5.59 -7.70
N ALA A 26 3.28 -6.64 -7.15
CA ALA A 26 2.74 -8.00 -7.21
C ALA A 26 1.39 -8.12 -6.46
N HIS A 27 1.23 -7.42 -5.35
CA HIS A 27 -0.03 -7.37 -4.61
C HIS A 27 -1.12 -6.62 -5.38
N ILE A 28 -0.77 -5.49 -6.01
CA ILE A 28 -1.70 -4.74 -6.86
C ILE A 28 -2.11 -5.59 -8.06
N ASP A 29 -1.15 -6.27 -8.70
CA ASP A 29 -1.39 -7.06 -9.90
C ASP A 29 -2.37 -8.22 -9.64
N ARG A 30 -2.26 -8.89 -8.48
CA ARG A 30 -3.19 -9.94 -8.05
C ARG A 30 -4.65 -9.49 -8.06
N GLY A 31 -4.92 -8.22 -7.78
CA GLY A 31 -6.26 -7.64 -7.69
C GLY A 31 -6.60 -6.64 -8.80
N ARG A 32 -5.75 -6.47 -9.81
CA ARG A 32 -5.76 -5.33 -10.73
C ARG A 32 -7.13 -5.05 -11.35
N GLU A 33 -7.77 -6.08 -11.91
CA GLU A 33 -9.08 -5.92 -12.54
C GLU A 33 -10.16 -5.52 -11.55
N PHE A 34 -10.16 -6.10 -10.35
CA PHE A 34 -11.15 -5.79 -9.32
C PHE A 34 -10.94 -4.39 -8.76
N ILE A 35 -9.71 -4.05 -8.40
CA ILE A 35 -9.34 -2.72 -7.87
C ILE A 35 -9.66 -1.65 -8.93
N GLY A 36 -9.34 -1.90 -10.20
CA GLY A 36 -9.55 -0.99 -11.33
C GLY A 36 -11.02 -0.62 -11.58
N ARG A 37 -11.96 -1.46 -11.14
CA ARG A 37 -13.41 -1.12 -11.18
C ARG A 37 -13.79 -0.07 -10.14
N HIS A 38 -13.01 0.07 -9.07
CA HIS A 38 -13.34 0.93 -7.93
C HIS A 38 -12.45 2.17 -7.82
N ASN A 39 -11.19 2.11 -8.27
CA ASN A 39 -10.30 3.27 -8.32
C ASN A 39 -9.17 3.07 -9.36
N ARG A 40 -8.35 4.11 -9.56
CA ARG A 40 -7.24 4.13 -10.52
C ARG A 40 -5.89 3.70 -9.94
N LEU A 41 -5.86 3.11 -8.74
CA LEU A 41 -4.60 2.70 -8.10
C LEU A 41 -3.76 1.78 -9.00
N PRO A 42 -4.31 0.79 -9.71
CA PRO A 42 -3.51 -0.09 -10.56
C PRO A 42 -2.89 0.64 -11.77
N ASP A 43 -3.54 1.70 -12.27
CA ASP A 43 -2.98 2.52 -13.36
C ASP A 43 -1.77 3.35 -12.91
N VAL A 44 -1.71 3.66 -11.60
CA VAL A 44 -0.58 4.37 -10.98
C VAL A 44 0.55 3.41 -10.60
N ILE A 45 0.23 2.16 -10.24
CA ILE A 45 1.21 1.16 -9.79
C ILE A 45 1.46 0.13 -10.91
N THR A 46 2.40 0.46 -11.79
CA THR A 46 2.76 -0.34 -12.97
C THR A 46 4.02 -1.18 -12.75
N ASP A 47 4.91 -0.73 -11.88
CA ASP A 47 6.23 -1.30 -11.66
C ASP A 47 6.86 -0.80 -10.34
N LEU A 48 8.05 -1.32 -10.00
CA LEU A 48 8.77 -0.95 -8.79
C LEU A 48 9.06 0.56 -8.67
N ALA A 49 9.40 1.25 -9.75
CA ALA A 49 9.68 2.68 -9.71
C ALA A 49 8.41 3.47 -9.38
N SER A 50 7.28 3.10 -10.00
CA SER A 50 5.97 3.69 -9.69
C SER A 50 5.53 3.43 -8.24
N SER A 51 5.78 2.23 -7.71
CA SER A 51 5.53 1.86 -6.30
C SER A 51 6.34 2.74 -5.34
N ARG A 52 7.64 2.90 -5.59
CA ARG A 52 8.51 3.75 -4.76
C ARG A 52 8.01 5.19 -4.76
N ALA A 53 7.70 5.73 -5.94
CA ALA A 53 7.18 7.09 -6.07
C ALA A 53 5.88 7.27 -5.27
N TYR A 54 4.93 6.35 -5.41
CA TYR A 54 3.66 6.37 -4.67
C TYR A 54 3.86 6.32 -3.15
N LEU A 55 4.71 5.40 -2.67
CA LEU A 55 4.94 5.19 -1.24
C LEU A 55 5.71 6.33 -0.57
N THR A 56 6.53 7.06 -1.33
CA THR A 56 7.21 8.27 -0.83
C THR A 56 6.38 9.55 -1.00
N SER A 57 5.21 9.47 -1.63
CA SER A 57 4.38 10.65 -1.88
C SER A 57 3.85 11.24 -0.57
N PRO A 58 3.72 12.58 -0.44
CA PRO A 58 3.21 13.18 0.79
C PRO A 58 1.80 12.72 1.20
N GLY A 59 1.01 12.20 0.26
CA GLY A 59 -0.35 11.68 0.50
C GLY A 59 -0.43 10.22 0.93
N SER A 60 0.63 9.41 0.76
CA SER A 60 0.68 8.03 1.28
C SER A 60 0.94 8.01 2.79
N ARG A 61 1.60 9.05 3.33
CA ARG A 61 1.80 9.24 4.76
C ARG A 61 0.54 9.83 5.39
N TRP A 62 -0.38 8.96 5.81
CA TRP A 62 -1.53 9.36 6.62
C TRP A 62 -1.07 10.19 7.84
N PRO A 63 -1.50 11.46 7.98
CA PRO A 63 -1.00 12.35 9.03
C PRO A 63 -1.53 12.04 10.44
N GLY A 64 -2.43 11.06 10.61
CA GLY A 64 -3.07 10.73 11.89
C GLY A 64 -2.40 9.61 12.69
N GLY A 65 -1.16 9.24 12.38
CA GLY A 65 -0.40 8.19 13.09
C GLY A 65 0.56 8.75 14.14
N SER A 66 0.10 9.63 15.03
CA SER A 66 0.85 10.01 16.22
C SER A 66 0.53 9.04 17.36
N ALA A 67 1.54 8.28 17.78
CA ALA A 67 1.63 7.74 19.12
C ALA A 67 3.06 7.90 19.62
#